data_AF-A0A9X0UG48-F1
#
_entry.id   AF-A0A9X0UG48-F1
#
_cell.length_a   1.000
_cell.length_b   1.000
_cell.length_c   1.000
_cell.angle_alpha   90.00
_cell.angle_beta   90.00
_cell.angle_gamma   90.00
#
_symmetry.space_group_name_H-M   'P 1'
#
loop_
_entity.id
_entity.type
_entity.pdbx_description
1 polymer ?
#
loop_
_entity_poly.entity_id
_entity_poly.type
_entity_poly.pdbx_seq_one_letter_code
_entity_poly.pdbx_strand_id
1 'polypeptide(L)'
;MRHNEFVVGRVFITGHGLWRCTDVGTRTVIAIRIDSADVVSILGGLEAQSIVAPSWFDGPPYALAKTVFDEYDFPALQPVPQRDMMNRAPEPRQG
;
A
#
# COMPACT_ATOMS: atom_id res chain seq x y z
N MET A 1 3.53 1.97 14.22
CA MET A 1 4.93 1.97 13.75
C MET A 1 5.58 3.26 14.21
N ARG A 2 6.87 3.27 14.52
CA ARG A 2 7.62 4.48 14.84
C ARG A 2 8.12 5.14 13.55
N HIS A 3 8.31 6.46 13.61
CA HIS A 3 8.76 7.27 12.46
C HIS A 3 10.05 6.74 11.80
N ASN A 4 11.03 6.32 12.59
CA ASN A 4 12.31 5.80 12.12
C ASN A 4 12.24 4.39 11.50
N GLU A 5 11.07 3.74 11.53
CA GLU A 5 10.85 2.44 10.88
C GLU A 5 10.36 2.59 9.43
N PHE A 6 10.09 3.83 8.99
CA PHE A 6 9.64 4.10 7.63
C PHE A 6 10.82 4.27 6.67
N VAL A 7 10.69 3.63 5.51
CA VAL A 7 11.54 3.80 4.35
C VAL A 7 10.66 3.86 3.10
N VAL A 8 11.10 4.55 2.06
CA VAL A 8 10.38 4.57 0.77
C VAL A 8 10.21 3.13 0.26
N GLY A 9 9.01 2.80 -0.18
CA GLY A 9 8.60 1.46 -0.59
C GLY A 9 8.09 0.57 0.54
N ARG A 10 8.26 0.95 1.82
CA ARG A 10 7.70 0.20 2.96
C ARG A 10 6.17 0.17 2.87
N VAL A 11 5.58 -0.99 3.14
CA VAL A 11 4.13 -1.17 3.17
C VAL A 11 3.64 -1.32 4.61
N PHE A 12 2.52 -0.67 4.91
CA PHE A 12 1.87 -0.67 6.22
C PHE A 12 0.35 -0.63 6.09
N ILE A 13 -0.36 -1.00 7.15
CA ILE A 13 -1.82 -1.01 7.21
C ILE A 13 -2.31 0.05 8.19
N THR A 14 -3.45 0.64 7.85
CA THR A 14 -4.28 1.44 8.76
C THR A 14 -5.70 0.87 8.80
N GLY A 15 -6.56 1.42 9.66
CA GLY A 15 -8.01 1.11 9.62
C GLY A 15 -8.68 1.46 8.29
N HIS A 16 -8.01 2.22 7.41
CA HIS A 16 -8.52 2.67 6.12
C HIS A 16 -7.89 1.96 4.90
N GLY A 17 -6.92 1.06 5.12
CA GLY A 17 -6.41 0.23 4.03
C GLY A 17 -4.93 -0.09 4.09
N LEU A 18 -4.42 -0.59 2.95
CA LEU A 18 -3.02 -0.91 2.71
C LEU A 18 -2.31 0.24 1.99
N TRP A 19 -1.14 0.62 2.49
CA TRP A 19 -0.42 1.81 2.04
C TRP A 19 1.02 1.51 1.71
N ARG A 20 1.56 2.12 0.65
CA ARG A 20 2.98 2.11 0.31
C ARG A 20 3.57 3.49 0.56
N CYS A 21 4.59 3.55 1.41
CA CYS A 21 5.36 4.76 1.69
C CYS A 21 6.07 5.23 0.41
N THR A 22 5.93 6.52 0.09
CA THR A 22 6.53 7.18 -1.07
C THR A 22 7.53 8.27 -0.69
N ASP A 23 7.43 8.81 0.52
CA ASP A 23 8.32 9.83 1.07
C ASP A 23 8.31 9.79 2.61
N VAL A 24 9.43 10.17 3.23
CA VAL A 24 9.60 10.23 4.69
C VAL A 24 10.17 11.60 5.05
N GLY A 25 9.34 12.47 5.61
CA GLY A 25 9.76 13.76 6.18
C GLY A 25 10.20 13.61 7.63
N THR A 26 10.59 14.70 8.30
CA THR A 26 11.07 14.65 9.71
C THR A 26 9.98 14.29 10.73
N ARG A 27 8.73 14.61 10.42
CA ARG A 27 7.56 14.39 11.30
C ARG A 27 6.39 13.73 10.59
N THR A 28 6.55 13.44 9.31
CA THR A 28 5.48 12.96 8.44
C THR A 28 5.97 11.84 7.55
N VAL A 29 5.02 11.03 7.09
CA VAL A 29 5.20 10.00 6.08
C VAL A 29 4.15 10.23 5.00
N ILE A 30 4.54 10.21 3.73
CA ILE A 30 3.61 10.31 2.62
C ILE A 30 3.44 8.93 1.99
N ALA A 31 2.21 8.47 1.83
CA ALA A 31 1.93 7.17 1.22
C ALA A 31 0.78 7.20 0.22
N ILE A 32 0.75 6.20 -0.65
CA ILE A 32 -0.33 5.94 -1.60
C ILE A 32 -1.06 4.66 -1.17
N ARG A 33 -2.39 4.65 -1.32
CA ARG A 33 -3.22 3.48 -1.02
C ARG A 33 -3.07 2.44 -2.13
N ILE A 34 -2.77 1.20 -1.78
CA ILE A 34 -2.47 0.11 -2.74
C ILE A 34 -3.44 -1.07 -2.66
N ASP A 35 -4.35 -1.14 -1.69
CA ASP A 35 -5.44 -2.13 -1.68
C ASP A 35 -6.60 -1.76 -2.59
N SER A 36 -6.80 -0.48 -2.96
CA SER A 36 -7.73 -0.13 -4.06
C SER A 36 -7.34 -0.81 -5.38
N ALA A 37 -6.06 -1.15 -5.55
CA ALA A 37 -5.56 -1.89 -6.70
C ALA A 37 -5.71 -3.40 -6.59
N ASP A 38 -5.92 -3.90 -5.38
CA ASP A 38 -5.93 -5.32 -5.06
C ASP A 38 -7.01 -5.60 -4.01
N VAL A 39 -8.28 -5.44 -4.40
CA VAL A 39 -9.38 -6.14 -3.73
C VAL A 39 -10.29 -6.73 -4.80
N VAL A 40 -9.88 -7.89 -5.31
CA VAL A 40 -10.84 -8.94 -5.70
C VAL A 40 -11.30 -9.59 -4.40
N SER A 41 -12.38 -9.08 -3.82
CA SER A 41 -13.14 -9.85 -2.84
C SER A 41 -14.42 -10.29 -3.52
N ILE A 42 -14.47 -11.60 -3.79
CA ILE A 42 -15.55 -12.32 -4.46
C ILE A 42 -16.83 -12.13 -3.65
N LEU A 43 -17.69 -11.19 -4.05
CA LEU A 43 -19.09 -11.21 -3.68
C LEU A 43 -19.92 -11.36 -4.96
N GLY A 44 -20.35 -12.59 -5.23
CA GLY A 44 -21.39 -12.86 -6.24
C GLY A 44 -20.92 -13.10 -7.69
N GLY A 45 -19.70 -13.57 -7.92
CA GLY A 45 -19.34 -14.21 -9.20
C GLY A 45 -19.22 -13.30 -10.43
N LEU A 46 -19.14 -11.97 -10.24
CA LEU A 46 -18.79 -11.03 -11.30
C LEU A 46 -17.38 -10.50 -11.04
N GLU A 47 -16.44 -10.89 -11.91
CA GLU A 47 -15.07 -10.40 -11.89
C GLU A 47 -15.05 -8.90 -12.24
N ALA A 48 -15.04 -8.04 -11.23
CA ALA A 48 -14.53 -6.68 -11.40
C ALA A 48 -13.01 -6.75 -11.33
N GLN A 49 -12.36 -6.95 -12.47
CA GLN A 49 -10.91 -6.82 -12.59
C GLN A 49 -10.52 -5.39 -12.21
N SER A 50 -9.87 -5.22 -11.06
CA SER A 50 -9.34 -3.91 -10.67
C SER A 50 -8.20 -3.56 -11.63
N ILE A 51 -8.47 -2.59 -12.50
CA ILE A 51 -7.56 -2.12 -13.54
C ILE A 51 -6.60 -1.12 -12.89
N VAL A 52 -5.63 -1.60 -12.12
CA VAL A 52 -4.54 -0.74 -11.66
C VAL A 52 -3.25 -1.30 -12.20
N ALA A 53 -2.74 -0.64 -13.23
CA ALA A 53 -1.48 -1.04 -13.85
C ALA A 53 -0.35 -0.91 -12.83
N PRO A 54 0.57 -1.88 -12.73
CA PRO A 54 1.72 -1.80 -11.83
C PRO A 54 2.53 -0.49 -11.97
N SER A 55 2.50 0.12 -13.15
CA SER A 55 3.14 1.41 -13.43
C SER A 55 2.54 2.61 -12.69
N TRP A 56 1.34 2.50 -12.11
CA TRP A 56 0.72 3.58 -11.33
C TRP A 56 1.39 3.79 -9.96
N PHE A 57 2.20 2.82 -9.53
CA PHE A 57 3.03 2.91 -8.34
C PHE A 57 4.45 3.38 -8.63
N ASP A 58 4.79 3.65 -9.89
CA ASP A 58 6.16 3.98 -10.30
C ASP A 58 6.39 5.49 -10.28
N GLY A 59 6.98 5.93 -9.16
CA GLY A 59 7.76 7.16 -9.05
C GLY A 59 7.00 8.47 -9.30
N PRO A 60 7.63 9.62 -9.00
CA PRO A 60 6.97 10.90 -9.17
C PRO A 60 6.83 11.31 -10.65
N PRO A 61 5.65 11.82 -11.06
CA PRO A 61 4.42 11.91 -10.28
C PRO A 61 3.67 10.57 -10.21
N TYR A 62 3.39 10.08 -9.00
CA TYR A 62 2.55 8.91 -8.81
C TYR A 62 1.14 9.20 -9.31
N ALA A 63 0.52 8.26 -10.02
CA ALA A 63 -0.84 8.41 -10.54
C ALA A 63 -1.91 8.36 -9.43
N LEU A 64 -1.54 7.88 -8.23
CA LEU A 64 -2.44 7.71 -7.09
C LEU A 64 -2.40 8.91 -6.13
N ALA A 65 -3.54 9.17 -5.50
CA ALA A 65 -3.66 10.18 -4.46
C ALA A 65 -2.74 9.86 -3.27
N LYS A 66 -2.03 10.89 -2.80
CA LYS A 66 -1.12 10.81 -1.66
C LYS A 66 -1.85 11.20 -0.39
N THR A 67 -1.56 10.49 0.69
CA THR A 67 -2.00 10.81 2.05
C THR A 67 -0.78 11.09 2.92
N VAL A 68 -0.88 12.15 3.73
CA VAL A 68 0.12 12.52 4.72
C VAL A 68 -0.30 11.92 6.05
N PHE A 69 0.61 11.18 6.67
CA PHE A 69 0.50 10.65 8.02
C PHE A 69 1.50 11.41 8.90
N ASP A 70 1.05 11.97 10.01
CA ASP A 70 1.91 12.68 10.96
C ASP A 70 2.15 11.88 12.24
N GLU A 71 2.85 12.48 13.19
CA GLU A 71 3.20 11.84 14.46
C GLU A 71 2.02 11.30 15.29
N TYR A 72 0.81 11.86 15.10
CA TYR A 72 -0.39 11.42 15.78
C TYR A 72 -1.00 10.18 15.12
N ASP A 73 -0.72 9.96 13.83
CA ASP A 73 -1.16 8.78 13.10
C ASP A 73 -0.29 7.55 13.39
N PHE A 74 1.01 7.75 13.67
CA PHE A 74 2.01 6.68 13.84
C PHE A 74 1.61 5.53 14.79
N PRO A 75 0.96 5.78 15.94
CA PRO A 75 0.49 4.72 16.82
C PRO A 75 -0.51 3.75 16.17
N ALA A 76 -1.31 4.22 15.20
CA ALA A 76 -2.32 3.41 14.51
C ALA A 76 -1.76 2.60 13.33
N LEU A 77 -0.53 2.90 12.88
CA LEU A 77 0.09 2.25 11.72
C LEU A 77 0.64 0.88 12.09
N GLN A 78 0.25 -0.17 11.37
CA GLN A 78 0.72 -1.53 11.61
C GLN A 78 1.66 -1.98 10.48
N PRO A 79 2.84 -2.54 10.80
CA PRO A 79 3.72 -3.07 9.77
C PRO A 79 3.10 -4.32 9.14
N VAL A 80 3.23 -4.46 7.82
CA VAL A 80 2.89 -5.72 7.15
C VAL A 80 4.12 -6.62 7.18
N PRO A 81 4.05 -7.83 7.75
CA PRO A 81 5.13 -8.80 7.68
C PRO A 81 5.47 -9.09 6.21
N GLN A 82 6.76 -9.16 5.87
CA GLN A 82 7.20 -9.40 4.49
C GLN A 82 6.68 -10.74 3.92
N ARG A 83 6.39 -11.72 4.78
CA ARG A 83 5.76 -12.99 4.41
C ARG A 83 4.35 -12.81 3.85
N ASP A 84 3.60 -11.84 4.36
CA ASP A 84 2.23 -11.56 3.92
C ASP A 84 2.19 -10.76 2.62
N MET A 85 3.29 -10.10 2.24
CA MET A 85 3.43 -9.47 0.93
C MET A 85 3.63 -10.52 -0.19
N MET A 86 4.40 -11.58 0.08
CA MET A 86 4.64 -12.67 -0.89
C MET A 86 3.38 -13.48 -1.18
N ASN A 87 2.56 -13.75 -0.16
CA ASN A 87 1.32 -14.51 -0.30
C ASN A 87 0.18 -13.73 -0.99
N ARG A 88 0.36 -12.42 -1.21
CA ARG A 88 -0.57 -11.56 -1.96
C ARG A 88 -0.10 -11.27 -3.39
N ALA A 89 1.11 -11.66 -3.76
CA ALA A 89 1.52 -11.62 -5.15
C ALA A 89 0.72 -12.69 -5.93
N PRO A 90 0.11 -12.36 -7.07
CA PRO A 90 -0.53 -13.38 -7.90
C PRO A 90 0.54 -14.41 -8.29
N GLU A 91 0.25 -15.70 -8.08
CA GLU A 91 1.16 -16.77 -8.50
C GLU A 91 1.49 -16.58 -9.99
N PRO A 92 2.77 -16.74 -10.39
CA PRO A 92 3.12 -16.67 -11.79
C PRO A 92 2.32 -17.75 -12.51
N ARG A 93 1.45 -17.32 -13.44
CA ARG A 93 0.72 -18.25 -14.32
C ARG A 93 1.75 -19.12 -15.01
N GLN A 94 1.83 -20.39 -14.61
CA GLN A 94 2.62 -21.37 -15.34
C GLN A 94 2.00 -21.47 -16.74
N GLY A 95 2.83 -21.20 -17.74
CA GLY A 95 2.44 -21.22 -19.16
C GLY A 95 2.20 -22.63 -19.68
#